data_AF-A0A1I3YKE3-F1
#
_entry.id   AF-A0A1I3YKE3-F1
#
_cell.length_a   1.000
_cell.length_b   1.000
_cell.length_c   1.000
_cell.angle_alpha   90.00
_cell.angle_beta   90.00
_cell.angle_gamma   90.00
#
_symmetry.space_group_name_H-M   'P 1'
#
loop_
_entity.id
_entity.type
_entity.pdbx_description
1 polymer ?
#
loop_
_entity_poly.entity_id
_entity_poly.type
_entity_poly.pdbx_seq_one_letter_code
_entity_poly.pdbx_strand_id
1 'polypeptide(L)'
;MTTLSASAVAEELHLSRATTVDYLRAGRIPGGYQPVEGGRWLVDETAFRAWQAERRAAVDPHRIEPRSARSKAAQQRRRTA
;
A
#
# COMPACT_ATOMS: atom_id res chain seq x y z
N MET A 1 8.35 20.08 5.24
CA MET A 1 7.94 18.66 5.33
C MET A 1 6.60 18.63 6.03
N THR A 2 5.51 18.39 5.30
CA THR A 2 4.16 18.30 5.87
C THR A 2 3.92 16.87 6.36
N THR A 3 3.25 16.74 7.50
CA THR A 3 3.07 15.45 8.16
C THR A 3 1.58 15.22 8.43
N LEU A 4 1.14 13.99 8.21
CA LEU A 4 -0.23 13.55 8.48
C LEU A 4 -0.27 12.75 9.78
N SER A 5 -1.33 12.93 10.56
CA SER A 5 -1.59 12.06 11.70
C SER A 5 -2.12 10.70 11.23
N ALA A 6 -1.90 9.65 12.01
CA ALA A 6 -2.51 8.35 11.75
C ALA A 6 -4.04 8.40 11.64
N SER A 7 -4.71 9.34 12.32
CA SER A 7 -6.16 9.54 12.17
C SER A 7 -6.52 10.11 10.80
N ALA A 8 -5.79 11.11 10.31
CA ALA A 8 -6.02 11.67 8.97
C ALA A 8 -5.80 10.62 7.88
N VAL A 9 -4.76 9.79 8.03
CA VAL A 9 -4.52 8.66 7.11
C VAL A 9 -5.62 7.61 7.20
N ALA A 10 -6.16 7.35 8.40
CA ALA A 10 -7.25 6.40 8.59
C ALA A 10 -8.53 6.85 7.88
N GLU A 11 -8.91 8.13 8.03
CA GLU A 11 -10.05 8.72 7.31
C GLU A 11 -9.88 8.58 5.80
N GLU A 12 -8.69 8.87 5.29
CA GLU A 12 -8.45 8.88 3.86
C GLU A 12 -8.42 7.49 3.22
N LEU A 13 -7.99 6.48 3.98
CA LEU A 13 -8.01 5.09 3.55
C LEU A 13 -9.33 4.38 3.90
N HIS A 14 -10.27 5.07 4.56
CA HIS A 14 -11.49 4.50 5.12
C HIS A 14 -11.21 3.27 6.01
N LEU A 15 -10.15 3.34 6.82
CA LEU A 15 -9.73 2.29 7.75
C LEU A 15 -9.96 2.73 9.20
N SER A 16 -10.03 1.75 10.10
CA SER A 16 -9.97 2.08 11.53
C SER A 16 -8.59 2.62 11.90
N ARG A 17 -8.53 3.53 12.87
CA ARG A 17 -7.26 4.06 13.38
C ARG A 17 -6.30 2.96 13.86
N ALA A 18 -6.84 1.92 14.49
CA ALA A 18 -6.03 0.78 14.98
C ALA A 18 -5.38 0.04 13.80
N THR A 19 -6.15 -0.28 12.77
CA THR A 19 -5.66 -0.93 11.54
C THR A 19 -4.59 -0.08 10.85
N THR A 20 -4.79 1.24 10.77
CA THR A 20 -3.80 2.14 10.17
C THR A 20 -2.48 2.12 10.95
N VAL A 21 -2.53 2.13 12.28
CA VAL A 21 -1.33 2.02 13.12
C VAL A 21 -0.62 0.68 12.91
N ASP A 22 -1.35 -0.43 12.83
CA ASP A 22 -0.75 -1.74 12.55
C ASP A 22 -0.08 -1.76 11.17
N TYR A 23 -0.68 -1.12 10.17
CA TYR A 23 -0.09 -1.03 8.83
C TYR A 23 1.15 -0.15 8.79
N LEU A 24 1.17 0.95 9.54
CA LEU A 24 2.35 1.80 9.69
C LEU A 24 3.48 1.04 10.39
N ARG A 25 3.17 0.35 11.49
CA ARG A 25 4.13 -0.49 12.22
C ARG A 25 4.68 -1.62 11.36
N ALA A 26 3.83 -2.23 10.52
CA ALA A 26 4.24 -3.31 9.61
C ALA A 26 4.94 -2.80 8.33
N GLY A 27 5.10 -1.48 8.14
CA GLY A 27 5.70 -0.89 6.94
C GLY A 27 4.87 -1.03 5.67
N ARG A 28 3.57 -1.33 5.79
CA ARG A 28 2.65 -1.44 4.63
C ARG A 28 2.22 -0.09 4.09
N ILE A 29 2.17 0.92 4.96
CA ILE A 29 2.02 2.33 4.59
C ILE A 29 3.40 2.97 4.81
N PRO A 30 4.07 3.46 3.75
CA PRO A 30 5.42 4.02 3.86
C PRO A 30 5.41 5.39 4.54
N GLY A 31 6.58 5.81 5.02
CA GLY A 31 6.76 7.13 5.64
C GLY A 31 6.17 7.26 7.04
N GLY A 32 5.70 6.15 7.64
CA GLY A 32 5.25 6.10 9.03
C GLY A 32 6.42 6.18 10.02
N TYR A 33 6.36 7.10 10.97
CA TYR A 33 7.33 7.21 12.04
C TYR A 33 6.71 7.70 13.35
N GLN A 34 7.41 7.46 14.45
CA GLN A 34 7.07 8.00 15.77
C GLN A 34 8.16 8.99 16.19
N PRO A 35 7.84 10.26 16.45
CA PRO A 35 8.82 11.24 16.94
C PRO A 35 9.37 10.91 18.33
N VAL A 36 8.58 10.20 19.12
CA VAL A 36 8.90 9.76 20.49
C VAL A 36 8.45 8.31 20.62
N GLU A 37 9.25 7.48 21.29
CA GLU A 37 8.91 6.07 21.54
C GLU A 37 7.58 5.94 22.28
N GLY A 38 6.68 5.09 21.77
CA GLY A 38 5.31 4.96 22.31
C GLY A 38 4.39 6.15 22.00
N GLY A 39 4.87 7.17 21.29
CA GLY A 39 4.13 8.36 20.91
C GLY A 39 3.15 8.15 19.75
N ARG A 40 2.61 9.26 19.24
CA ARG A 40 1.67 9.24 18.11
C ARG A 40 2.40 8.90 16.82
N TRP A 41 1.78 8.05 16.01
CA TRP A 41 2.23 7.79 14.64
C TRP A 41 1.94 8.99 13.74
N LEU A 42 2.98 9.44 13.05
CA LEU A 42 2.93 10.44 11.99
C LEU A 42 3.37 9.80 10.68
N VAL A 43 2.95 10.41 9.58
CA VAL A 43 3.27 9.94 8.24
C VAL A 43 3.79 11.12 7.43
N ASP A 44 4.91 10.94 6.73
CA ASP A 44 5.34 11.91 5.72
C ASP A 44 4.29 11.99 4.60
N GLU A 45 3.73 13.17 4.39
CA GLU A 45 2.63 13.34 3.44
C GLU A 45 3.07 13.05 2.00
N THR A 46 4.30 13.44 1.63
CA THR A 46 4.80 13.29 0.27
C THR A 46 4.94 11.81 -0.09
N ALA A 47 5.56 11.03 0.80
CA ALA A 47 5.70 9.58 0.65
C ALA A 47 4.33 8.89 0.62
N PHE A 48 3.40 9.30 1.47
CA PHE A 48 2.04 8.75 1.49
C PHE A 48 1.29 8.98 0.18
N ARG A 49 1.33 10.21 -0.36
CA ARG A 49 0.68 10.58 -1.62
C ARG A 49 1.26 9.80 -2.82
N ALA A 50 2.58 9.68 -2.88
CA ALA A 50 3.25 8.90 -3.93
C ALA A 50 2.82 7.43 -3.91
N TRP A 51 2.85 6.80 -2.73
CA TRP A 51 2.40 5.42 -2.54
C TRP A 51 0.92 5.22 -2.90
N GLN A 52 0.06 6.18 -2.54
CA GLN A 52 -1.36 6.13 -2.86
C GLN A 52 -1.60 6.20 -4.38
N ALA A 53 -0.86 7.05 -5.10
CA ALA A 53 -0.92 7.14 -6.55
C ALA A 53 -0.48 5.82 -7.22
N GLU A 54 0.62 5.22 -6.76
CA GLU A 54 1.10 3.91 -7.24
C GLU A 54 0.07 2.80 -7.00
N ARG A 55 -0.53 2.76 -5.80
CA ARG A 55 -1.58 1.80 -5.43
C ARG A 55 -2.80 1.93 -6.33
N ARG A 56 -3.28 3.15 -6.60
CA ARG A 56 -4.40 3.38 -7.52
C ARG A 56 -4.07 2.93 -8.94
N ALA A 57 -2.87 3.22 -9.43
CA ALA A 57 -2.43 2.79 -10.76
C ALA A 57 -2.28 1.26 -10.88
N ALA A 58 -2.03 0.55 -9.78
CA ALA A 58 -1.98 -0.92 -9.75
C ALA A 58 -3.37 -1.58 -9.78
N VAL A 59 -4.41 -0.89 -9.31
CA VAL A 59 -5.79 -1.40 -9.24
C VAL A 59 -6.59 -1.12 -10.53
N ASP A 60 -5.98 -0.50 -11.54
CA ASP A 60 -6.63 -0.22 -12.81
C ASP A 60 -7.17 -1.51 -13.48
N PRO A 61 -8.51 -1.67 -13.61
CA PRO A 61 -9.13 -2.89 -14.13
C PRO A 61 -8.91 -3.10 -15.65
N HIS A 62 -8.38 -2.09 -16.36
CA HIS A 62 -7.99 -2.16 -17.76
C HIS A 62 -6.48 -2.38 -17.95
N ARG A 63 -5.71 -2.42 -16.85
CA ARG A 63 -4.30 -2.79 -16.89
C ARG A 63 -4.16 -4.29 -17.13
N ILE A 64 -3.91 -4.65 -18.39
CA ILE A 64 -3.50 -6.01 -18.76
C ILE A 64 -2.07 -6.22 -18.21
N GLU A 65 -1.94 -6.64 -16.95
CA GLU A 65 -0.66 -7.14 -16.48
C GLU A 65 -0.28 -8.39 -17.29
N PRO A 66 0.94 -8.48 -17.84
CA PRO A 66 1.40 -9.73 -18.43
C PRO A 66 1.46 -10.78 -17.32
N ARG A 67 0.54 -11.75 -17.40
CA ARG A 67 0.41 -12.87 -16.45
C ARG A 67 1.80 -13.42 -16.12
N SER A 68 2.12 -13.46 -14.82
CA SER A 68 3.40 -13.96 -14.33
C SER A 68 3.77 -15.33 -14.93
N ALA A 69 5.07 -15.64 -15.01
CA ALA A 69 5.61 -16.84 -15.66
C ALA A 69 4.95 -18.16 -15.21
N ARG A 70 4.37 -18.20 -14.00
CA ARG A 70 3.60 -19.33 -13.46
C ARG A 70 2.37 -19.67 -14.31
N SER A 71 1.73 -18.67 -14.91
CA SER A 71 0.55 -18.85 -15.77
C SER A 71 0.93 -19.35 -17.18
N LYS A 72 2.07 -18.92 -17.73
CA LYS A 72 2.59 -19.44 -19.01
C LYS A 72 2.93 -20.93 -18.95
N ALA A 73 3.52 -21.40 -17.85
CA ALA A 73 3.85 -22.82 -17.66
C ALA A 73 2.60 -23.71 -17.60
N ALA A 74 1.52 -23.25 -16.97
CA ALA A 74 0.24 -23.96 -16.94
C ALA A 74 -0.46 -23.98 -18.31
N GLN A 75 -0.32 -22.91 -19.10
CA GLN A 75 -0.92 -22.82 -20.43
C GLN A 75 -0.15 -23.65 -21.48
N GLN A 76 1.19 -23.73 -21.39
CA GLN A 76 1.99 -24.61 -22.27
C GLN A 76 1.66 -26.08 -22.07
N ARG A 77 1.47 -26.54 -20.82
CA ARG A 77 1.12 -27.93 -20.52
C ARG A 77 -0.24 -28.37 -21.10
N ARG A 78 -1.17 -27.44 -21.29
CA ARG A 78 -2.49 -27.72 -21.90
C ARG A 78 -2.47 -27.76 -23.43
N ARG A 79 -1.41 -27.28 -24.07
CA ARG A 79 -1.30 -27.21 -25.53
C ARG A 79 -0.46 -28.35 -26.13
N THR A 80 0.19 -29.12 -25.26
CA THR A 80 1.00 -30.31 -25.60
C THR A 80 0.39 -31.61 -25.09
N ALA A 81 -0.88 -31.60 -24.69
CA ALA A 81 -1.66 -32.78 -24.34
C ALA A 81 -2.68 -33.06 -25.46
#